data_AF-A0A4Z0MMQ5-F1
#
_entry.id   AF-A0A4Z0MMQ5-F1
#
_cell.length_a   1.000
_cell.length_b   1.000
_cell.length_c   1.000
_cell.angle_alpha   90.00
_cell.angle_beta   90.00
_cell.angle_gamma   90.00
#
_symmetry.space_group_name_H-M   'P 1'
#
loop_
_entity.id
_entity.type
_entity.pdbx_description
1 polymer ?
#
loop_
_entity_poly.entity_id
_entity_poly.type
_entity_poly.pdbx_seq_one_letter_code
_entity_poly.pdbx_strand_id
1 'polypeptide(L)'
;MHLVAYRPEYRIYLDTRLNMLLYEQLEEMTFAKQLPYYLGDWERALEQVQPSFTVLYDVRRTLGPNTDLLPTFFRSYGLMLAAGIAMLAEVYPAGLAPTPVNRILSQLFALPTRQFTDVTAAEDFLLGYGTSVAS
;
A
#
# COMPACT_ATOMS: atom_id res chain seq x y z
N MET A 1 11.02 3.32 11.55
CA MET A 1 10.92 3.29 10.08
C MET A 1 12.27 3.38 9.38
N HIS A 2 12.61 2.39 8.55
CA HIS A 2 13.75 2.42 7.63
C HIS A 2 13.27 2.41 6.17
N LEU A 3 14.01 3.06 5.29
CA LEU A 3 13.69 3.17 3.86
C LEU A 3 14.15 1.91 3.12
N VAL A 4 13.22 1.26 2.40
CA VAL A 4 13.48 0.05 1.58
C VAL A 4 13.66 0.39 0.09
N ALA A 5 12.85 1.33 -0.40
CA ALA A 5 12.89 1.78 -1.79
C ALA A 5 12.58 3.27 -1.91
N TYR A 6 13.34 3.95 -2.76
CA TYR A 6 13.17 5.37 -3.07
C TYR A 6 13.20 5.56 -4.58
N ARG A 7 12.05 5.90 -5.15
CA ARG A 7 11.87 6.19 -6.58
C ARG A 7 11.16 7.53 -6.74
N PRO A 8 11.21 8.15 -7.94
CA PRO A 8 10.40 9.32 -8.23
C PRO A 8 8.91 9.07 -8.01
N GLU A 9 8.41 7.87 -8.35
CA GLU A 9 6.98 7.56 -8.34
C GLU A 9 6.46 7.08 -6.98
N TYR A 10 7.33 6.55 -6.12
CA TYR A 10 6.93 5.99 -4.83
C TYR A 10 8.07 5.83 -3.84
N ARG A 11 7.70 5.60 -2.59
CA ARG A 11 8.63 5.21 -1.52
C ARG A 11 8.05 4.06 -0.71
N ILE A 12 8.92 3.17 -0.26
CA ILE A 12 8.58 2.07 0.64
C ILE A 12 9.43 2.18 1.89
N TYR A 13 8.79 2.21 3.03
CA TYR A 13 9.40 2.18 4.35
C TYR A 13 8.91 0.95 5.11
N LEU A 14 9.74 0.45 6.00
CA LEU A 14 9.39 -0.64 6.91
C LEU A 14 9.58 -0.18 8.35
N ASP A 15 8.59 -0.47 9.18
CA ASP A 15 8.72 -0.47 10.63
C ASP A 15 8.73 -1.90 11.17
N THR A 16 9.92 -2.38 11.51
CA THR A 16 10.11 -3.76 12.00
C THR A 16 9.48 -4.00 13.36
N ARG A 17 9.30 -2.96 14.18
CA ARG A 17 8.70 -3.09 15.51
C ARG A 17 7.20 -3.32 15.42
N LEU A 18 6.57 -2.73 14.41
CA LEU A 18 5.13 -2.83 14.17
C LEU A 18 4.79 -3.89 13.11
N ASN A 19 5.79 -4.54 12.51
CA ASN A 19 5.63 -5.39 11.33
C ASN A 19 4.76 -4.71 10.26
N MET A 20 5.09 -3.45 9.95
CA MET A 20 4.26 -2.57 9.12
C MET A 20 5.07 -1.96 7.98
N LEU A 21 4.51 -1.99 6.77
CA LEU A 21 5.04 -1.23 5.64
C LEU A 21 4.28 0.09 5.50
N LEU A 22 5.01 1.14 5.16
CA LEU A 22 4.46 2.40 4.69
C LEU A 22 4.83 2.56 3.22
N TYR A 23 3.83 2.67 2.37
CA TYR A 23 3.96 2.94 0.96
C TYR A 23 3.42 4.35 0.67
N GLU A 24 4.27 5.22 0.12
CA GLU A 24 3.85 6.53 -0.39
C GLU A 24 3.79 6.49 -1.92
N GLN A 25 2.64 6.77 -2.51
CA GLN A 25 2.50 7.04 -3.93
C GLN A 25 2.72 8.53 -4.19
N LEU A 26 3.66 8.87 -5.08
CA LEU A 26 4.00 10.25 -5.42
C LEU A 26 3.33 10.67 -6.74
N GLU A 27 3.40 11.97 -7.06
CA GLU A 27 2.70 12.57 -8.19
C GLU A 27 3.18 11.99 -9.54
N GLU A 28 4.47 11.70 -9.65
CA GLU A 28 5.11 11.13 -10.83
C GLU A 28 4.50 9.78 -11.24
N MET A 29 3.91 9.05 -10.30
CA MET A 29 3.19 7.80 -10.57
C MET A 29 2.01 8.01 -11.53
N THR A 30 1.35 9.16 -11.50
CA THR A 30 0.20 9.44 -12.37
C THR A 30 0.60 9.43 -13.85
N PHE A 31 1.85 9.76 -14.17
CA PHE A 31 2.32 9.90 -15.55
C PHE A 31 3.21 8.75 -16.04
N ALA A 32 3.66 7.89 -15.12
CA ALA A 32 4.55 6.79 -15.43
C ALA A 32 3.90 5.79 -16.42
N LYS A 33 4.66 5.39 -17.44
CA LYS A 33 4.23 4.38 -18.43
C LYS A 33 4.62 2.96 -18.06
N GLN A 34 5.61 2.84 -17.18
CA GLN A 34 6.12 1.58 -16.68
C GLN A 34 6.79 1.80 -15.34
N LEU A 35 6.87 0.75 -14.54
CA LEU A 35 7.55 0.76 -13.26
C LEU A 35 8.53 -0.43 -13.17
N PRO A 36 9.69 -0.35 -13.83
CA PRO A 36 10.57 -1.51 -14.01
C PRO A 36 11.09 -2.09 -12.68
N TYR A 37 11.15 -1.28 -11.62
CA TYR A 37 11.64 -1.71 -10.30
C TYR A 37 10.54 -2.02 -9.29
N TYR A 38 9.27 -1.76 -9.60
CA TYR A 38 8.20 -1.75 -8.60
C TYR A 38 7.93 -3.11 -7.97
N LEU A 39 7.81 -4.16 -8.78
CA LEU A 39 7.56 -5.49 -8.24
C LEU A 39 8.76 -6.01 -7.44
N GLY A 40 9.98 -5.80 -7.92
CA GLY A 40 11.19 -6.17 -7.18
C GLY A 40 11.36 -5.39 -5.88
N ASP A 41 10.97 -4.12 -5.85
CA ASP A 41 11.01 -3.32 -4.62
C ASP A 41 9.96 -3.80 -3.59
N TRP A 42 8.79 -4.26 -4.04
CA TRP A 42 7.81 -4.93 -3.19
C TRP A 42 8.30 -6.29 -2.67
N GLU A 43 8.86 -7.14 -3.53
CA GLU A 43 9.41 -8.44 -3.12
C GLU A 43 10.46 -8.26 -2.02
N ARG A 44 11.42 -7.33 -2.21
CA ARG A 44 12.44 -7.01 -1.20
C ARG A 44 11.86 -6.50 0.12
N ALA A 45 10.75 -5.74 0.07
CA ALA A 45 10.07 -5.28 1.28
C ALA A 45 9.35 -6.44 2.00
N LEU A 46 8.72 -7.32 1.24
CA LEU A 46 7.96 -8.45 1.75
C LEU A 46 8.85 -9.56 2.34
N GLU A 47 10.09 -9.70 1.87
CA GLU A 47 11.10 -10.59 2.48
C GLU A 47 11.50 -10.18 3.90
N GLN A 48 11.25 -8.92 4.29
CA GLN A 48 11.66 -8.36 5.58
C GLN A 48 10.53 -8.33 6.63
N VAL A 49 9.30 -8.64 6.24
CA VAL A 49 8.14 -8.70 7.15
C VAL A 49 7.82 -10.14 7.53
N GLN A 50 7.15 -10.30 8.66
CA GLN A 50 6.55 -11.58 9.02
C GLN A 50 5.10 -11.65 8.52
N PRO A 51 4.53 -12.84 8.31
CA PRO A 51 3.10 -12.98 8.09
C PRO A 51 2.28 -12.23 9.16
N SER A 52 1.08 -11.83 8.78
CA SER A 52 0.22 -10.91 9.53
C SER A 52 0.73 -9.47 9.60
N PHE A 53 1.55 -9.04 8.63
CA PHE A 53 1.99 -7.65 8.51
C PHE A 53 0.85 -6.73 8.07
N THR A 54 1.01 -5.43 8.32
CA THR A 54 0.08 -4.40 7.88
C THR A 54 0.74 -3.44 6.90
N VAL A 55 -0.08 -2.74 6.12
CA VAL A 55 0.39 -1.75 5.14
C VAL A 55 -0.41 -0.48 5.28
N LEU A 56 0.27 0.66 5.45
CA LEU A 56 -0.30 1.98 5.19
C LEU A 56 0.06 2.39 3.77
N TYR A 57 -0.95 2.71 2.97
CA TYR A 57 -0.80 3.04 1.55
C TYR A 57 -1.34 4.45 1.31
N ASP A 58 -0.45 5.45 1.27
CA ASP A 58 -0.82 6.85 1.05
C ASP A 58 -0.81 7.17 -0.45
N VAL A 59 -1.99 7.47 -1.02
CA VAL A 59 -2.15 7.89 -2.43
C VAL A 59 -2.55 9.36 -2.60
N ARG A 60 -2.51 10.16 -1.53
CA ARG A 60 -3.01 11.54 -1.53
C ARG A 60 -2.32 12.47 -2.51
N ARG A 61 -1.09 12.14 -2.92
CA ARG A 61 -0.28 12.99 -3.82
C ARG A 61 -0.51 12.69 -5.31
N THR A 62 -1.44 11.80 -5.64
CA THR A 62 -1.72 11.43 -7.04
C THR A 62 -2.88 12.25 -7.58
N LEU A 63 -2.83 12.62 -8.87
CA LEU A 63 -3.89 13.39 -9.52
C LEU A 63 -5.05 12.50 -10.02
N GLY A 64 -4.87 11.18 -9.99
CA GLY A 64 -5.83 10.21 -10.48
C GLY A 64 -5.21 8.82 -10.65
N PRO A 65 -6.05 7.80 -10.95
CA PRO A 65 -5.58 6.45 -11.16
C PRO A 65 -4.77 6.37 -12.46
N ASN A 66 -3.67 5.61 -12.43
CA ASN A 66 -2.90 5.30 -13.63
C ASN A 66 -3.32 3.92 -14.17
N THR A 67 -4.17 3.91 -15.20
CA THR A 67 -4.71 2.66 -15.76
C THR A 67 -3.68 1.84 -16.52
N ASP A 68 -2.62 2.47 -17.04
CA ASP A 68 -1.54 1.77 -17.76
C ASP A 68 -0.78 0.81 -16.82
N LEU A 69 -0.81 1.09 -15.51
CA LEU A 69 -0.08 0.34 -14.50
C LEU A 69 -0.91 -0.69 -13.75
N LEU A 70 -2.20 -0.88 -14.09
CA LEU A 70 -3.08 -1.84 -13.41
C LEU A 70 -2.50 -3.27 -13.36
N PRO A 71 -1.94 -3.83 -14.45
CA PRO A 71 -1.34 -5.16 -14.39
C PRO A 71 -0.22 -5.27 -13.36
N THR A 72 0.53 -4.19 -13.16
CA THR A 72 1.61 -4.11 -12.18
C THR A 72 1.06 -4.03 -10.76
N PHE A 73 0.04 -3.21 -10.51
CA PHE A 73 -0.61 -3.13 -9.19
C PHE A 73 -1.31 -4.43 -8.81
N PHE A 74 -1.94 -5.11 -9.76
CA PHE A 74 -2.53 -6.43 -9.52
C PHE A 74 -1.50 -7.46 -9.06
N ARG A 75 -0.29 -7.44 -9.64
CA ARG A 75 0.79 -8.34 -9.24
C ARG A 75 1.29 -8.03 -7.83
N SER A 76 1.46 -6.75 -7.45
CA SER A 76 1.86 -6.42 -6.08
C SER A 76 0.80 -6.82 -5.04
N TYR A 77 -0.48 -6.74 -5.39
CA TYR A 77 -1.57 -7.21 -4.53
C TYR A 77 -1.50 -8.73 -4.31
N GLY A 78 -1.21 -9.49 -5.37
CA GLY A 78 -0.93 -10.92 -5.28
C GLY A 78 0.28 -11.24 -4.39
N LEU A 79 1.37 -10.47 -4.51
CA LEU A 79 2.56 -10.63 -3.65
C LEU A 79 2.22 -10.38 -2.17
N MET A 80 1.47 -9.33 -1.86
CA MET A 80 1.08 -9.02 -0.48
C MET A 80 0.21 -10.13 0.14
N LEU A 81 -0.74 -10.67 -0.63
CA LEU A 81 -1.55 -11.81 -0.18
C LEU A 81 -0.71 -13.06 0.06
N ALA A 82 0.19 -13.39 -0.86
CA ALA A 82 1.07 -14.55 -0.73
C ALA A 82 2.00 -14.42 0.49
N ALA A 83 2.42 -13.20 0.82
CA ALA A 83 3.22 -12.90 2.02
C ALA A 83 2.40 -12.88 3.32
N GLY A 84 1.07 -12.96 3.26
CA GLY A 84 0.21 -13.03 4.44
C GLY A 84 -0.14 -11.68 5.05
N ILE A 85 -0.46 -10.67 4.24
CA ILE A 85 -0.96 -9.38 4.73
C ILE A 85 -2.23 -9.55 5.60
N ALA A 86 -2.27 -8.87 6.74
CA ALA A 86 -3.43 -8.86 7.63
C ALA A 86 -4.38 -7.69 7.37
N MET A 87 -3.86 -6.51 7.04
CA MET A 87 -4.65 -5.31 6.80
C MET A 87 -3.90 -4.28 5.93
N LEU A 88 -4.61 -3.69 4.98
CA LEU A 88 -4.19 -2.59 4.13
C LEU A 88 -5.04 -1.35 4.46
N ALA A 89 -4.42 -0.28 4.96
CA ALA A 89 -5.07 1.01 5.17
C ALA A 89 -4.69 1.95 4.01
N GLU A 90 -5.65 2.25 3.13
CA GLU A 90 -5.45 3.16 2.01
C GLU A 90 -5.87 4.59 2.40
N VAL A 91 -5.02 5.58 2.14
CA VAL A 91 -5.31 6.98 2.44
C VAL A 91 -5.47 7.78 1.15
N TYR A 92 -6.66 8.32 0.95
CA TYR A 92 -7.05 9.07 -0.25
C TYR A 92 -7.12 10.57 0.02
N PRO A 93 -6.95 11.42 -1.01
CA PRO A 93 -7.11 12.85 -0.86
C PRO A 93 -8.57 13.18 -0.50
N ALA A 94 -8.77 14.08 0.46
CA ALA A 94 -10.11 14.48 0.89
C ALA A 94 -10.89 15.14 -0.28
N GLY A 95 -12.16 14.77 -0.45
CA GLY A 95 -13.03 15.33 -1.48
C GLY A 95 -12.99 14.63 -2.84
N LEU A 96 -12.07 13.69 -3.06
CA LEU A 96 -12.11 12.79 -4.21
C LEU A 96 -12.74 11.47 -3.79
N ALA A 97 -13.85 11.09 -4.44
CA ALA A 97 -14.44 9.77 -4.23
C ALA A 97 -13.40 8.70 -4.62
N PRO A 98 -13.32 7.56 -3.89
CA PRO A 98 -12.49 6.43 -4.29
C PRO A 98 -12.81 6.09 -5.74
N THR A 99 -11.79 6.12 -6.59
CA THR A 99 -12.01 5.86 -8.01
C THR A 99 -12.59 4.45 -8.17
N PRO A 100 -13.54 4.24 -9.09
CA PRO A 100 -14.15 2.92 -9.31
C PRO A 100 -13.12 1.81 -9.51
N VAL A 101 -11.99 2.16 -10.12
CA VAL A 101 -10.84 1.29 -10.35
C VAL A 101 -10.30 0.74 -9.03
N ASN A 102 -9.98 1.57 -8.04
CA ASN A 102 -9.43 1.08 -6.77
C ASN A 102 -10.40 0.20 -5.99
N ARG A 103 -11.71 0.49 -6.09
CA ARG A 103 -12.75 -0.39 -5.53
C ARG A 103 -12.80 -1.75 -6.23
N ILE A 104 -12.64 -1.78 -7.56
CA ILE A 104 -12.58 -3.02 -8.33
C ILE A 104 -11.32 -3.82 -7.96
N LEU A 105 -10.18 -3.15 -7.81
CA LEU A 105 -8.91 -3.81 -7.43
C LEU A 105 -9.02 -4.52 -6.07
N SER A 106 -9.57 -3.85 -5.05
CA SER A 106 -9.74 -4.45 -3.72
C SER A 106 -10.77 -5.59 -3.71
N GLN A 107 -11.86 -5.47 -4.47
CA GLN A 107 -12.87 -6.52 -4.60
C GLN A 107 -12.35 -7.78 -5.31
N LEU A 108 -11.47 -7.63 -6.30
CA LEU A 108 -10.94 -8.76 -7.06
C LEU A 108 -9.94 -9.61 -6.27
N PHE A 109 -9.23 -9.02 -5.30
CA PHE A 109 -8.13 -9.68 -4.60
C PHE A 109 -8.47 -10.11 -3.17
N ALA A 110 -9.70 -9.87 -2.69
CA ALA A 110 -10.10 -10.15 -1.30
C ALA A 110 -9.09 -9.61 -0.26
N LEU A 111 -8.37 -8.54 -0.61
CA LEU A 111 -7.41 -7.90 0.28
C LEU A 111 -8.20 -7.30 1.46
N PRO A 112 -7.74 -7.52 2.71
CA PRO A 112 -8.35 -6.89 3.87
C PRO A 112 -8.02 -5.40 3.83
N THR A 113 -8.89 -4.59 3.21
CA THR A 113 -8.63 -3.17 2.96
C THR A 113 -9.61 -2.28 3.72
N ARG A 114 -9.09 -1.20 4.30
CA ARG A 114 -9.89 -0.10 4.85
C ARG A 114 -9.40 1.23 4.30
N GLN A 115 -10.34 2.11 3.97
CA GLN A 115 -10.06 3.41 3.35
C GLN A 115 -10.18 4.55 4.36
N PHE A 116 -9.31 5.53 4.22
CA PHE A 116 -9.19 6.72 5.05
C PHE A 116 -8.96 7.96 4.19
N THR A 117 -9.19 9.14 4.76
CA THR A 117 -8.80 10.43 4.16
C THR A 117 -7.73 11.15 4.98
N ASP A 118 -7.37 10.59 6.13
CA ASP A 118 -6.42 11.13 7.07
C ASP A 118 -5.39 10.06 7.43
N VAL A 119 -4.11 10.42 7.41
CA VAL A 119 -3.02 9.46 7.66
C VAL A 119 -2.97 9.08 9.14
N THR A 120 -3.13 10.05 10.05
CA THR A 120 -3.10 9.77 11.49
C THR A 120 -4.17 8.75 11.88
N ALA A 121 -5.40 8.92 11.38
CA ALA A 121 -6.48 7.98 11.61
C ALA A 121 -6.21 6.57 11.04
N ALA A 122 -5.52 6.49 9.89
CA ALA A 122 -5.11 5.22 9.30
C ALA A 122 -4.01 4.53 10.13
N GLU A 123 -3.02 5.29 10.60
CA GLU A 123 -1.95 4.80 11.48
C GLU A 123 -2.53 4.29 12.80
N ASP A 124 -3.38 5.08 13.47
CA ASP A 124 -4.02 4.69 14.73
C ASP A 124 -4.84 3.40 14.58
N PHE A 125 -5.54 3.25 13.46
CA PHE A 125 -6.27 2.03 13.15
C PHE A 125 -5.34 0.82 13.01
N LEU A 126 -4.24 0.94 12.27
CA LEU A 126 -3.28 -0.15 12.09
C LEU A 126 -2.58 -0.53 13.40
N LEU A 127 -2.26 0.46 14.25
CA LEU A 127 -1.71 0.23 15.59
C LEU A 127 -2.69 -0.56 16.47
N GLY A 128 -3.97 -0.21 16.45
CA GLY A 128 -5.03 -0.95 17.14
C GLY A 128 -5.23 -2.37 16.58
N TYR A 129 -5.03 -2.56 15.28
CA TYR A 129 -5.18 -3.86 14.62
C TYR A 129 -4.05 -4.84 14.97
N GLY A 130 -2.79 -4.35 14.98
CA GLY A 130 -1.62 -5.17 15.31
C GLY A 130 -1.64 -5.70 16.76
N THR A 131 -2.26 -4.96 17.68
CA THR A 131 -2.38 -5.38 19.09
C THR A 131 -3.48 -6.42 19.32
N SER A 132 -4.56 -6.43 18.53
CA SER A 132 -5.65 -7.39 18.69
C SER A 132 -5.36 -8.78 18.13
N VAL A 133 -4.46 -8.90 17.15
CA VAL A 133 -4.10 -10.20 16.53
C VAL A 133 -3.04 -10.97 17.34
N ALA A 134 -2.29 -10.26 18.20
CA ALA A 134 -1.29 -10.84 19.10
C ALA A 134 -1.84 -11.29 20.47
N SER A 135 -3.16 -11.12 20.70
CA SER A 135 -3.88 -11.49 21.93
C SER A 135 -4.67 -12.78 21.72
#